data_AF-E0Z5D1-F1
#
_entry.id   AF-E0Z5D1-F1
#
_cell.length_a   1.000
_cell.length_b   1.000
_cell.length_c   1.000
_cell.angle_alpha   90.00
_cell.angle_beta   90.00
_cell.angle_gamma   90.00
#
_symmetry.space_group_name_H-M   'P 1'
#
loop_
_entity.id
_entity.type
_entity.pdbx_description
1 polymer ?
#
loop_
_entity_poly.entity_id
_entity_poly.type
_entity_poly.pdbx_seq_one_letter_code
_entity_poly.pdbx_strand_id
1 'polypeptide(L)'
;ARIVDVWHANTKGTYSYFDTTQSDYNLRRRIVTDAEGRYRARSIVPSGYGCPPDGTTQEVLNHLGRHGNRPAHIHFFISAPGYRHLTTQINLSGDEYLWDDFAFAT
;
A
#
# COMPACT_ATOMS: atom_id res chain seq x y z
N ALA A 1 -3.91 -15.94 -17.66
CA ALA A 1 -4.72 -15.83 -16.43
C ALA A 1 -4.97 -14.35 -16.12
N ARG A 2 -6.09 -14.02 -15.48
CA ARG A 2 -6.32 -12.68 -14.92
C ARG A 2 -5.76 -12.69 -13.50
N ILE A 3 -4.91 -11.73 -13.17
CA ILE A 3 -4.10 -11.73 -11.95
C ILE A 3 -4.36 -10.45 -11.18
N VAL A 4 -4.56 -10.61 -9.86
CA VAL A 4 -4.57 -9.54 -8.87
C VAL A 4 -3.41 -9.79 -7.91
N ASP A 5 -2.37 -8.98 -8.00
CA ASP A 5 -1.30 -8.90 -7.02
C ASP A 5 -1.69 -7.83 -5.99
N VAL A 6 -1.76 -8.20 -4.72
CA VAL A 6 -2.19 -7.34 -3.61
C VAL A 6 -1.13 -7.31 -2.51
N TRP A 7 -0.86 -6.13 -1.96
CA TRP A 7 0.03 -5.97 -0.81
C TRP A 7 -0.34 -4.74 0.02
N HIS A 8 -0.03 -4.77 1.31
CA HIS A 8 -0.23 -3.63 2.22
C HIS A 8 0.70 -3.73 3.44
N ALA A 9 0.82 -2.64 4.20
CA ALA A 9 1.61 -2.59 5.42
C ALA A 9 0.96 -3.40 6.56
N ASN A 10 1.75 -3.74 7.59
CA ASN A 10 1.21 -4.29 8.83
C ASN A 10 0.58 -3.19 9.73
N THR A 11 0.19 -3.56 10.95
CA THR A 11 -0.38 -2.63 11.96
C THR A 11 0.62 -1.60 12.50
N LYS A 12 1.91 -1.71 12.16
CA LYS A 12 2.96 -0.74 12.49
C LYS A 12 3.37 0.11 11.29
N GLY A 13 2.69 -0.02 10.15
CA GLY A 13 3.03 0.71 8.92
C GLY A 13 4.26 0.17 8.18
N THR A 14 4.77 -1.01 8.54
CA THR A 14 5.97 -1.59 7.91
C THR A 14 5.63 -2.72 6.94
N TYR A 15 6.50 -2.89 5.93
CA TYR A 15 6.36 -3.90 4.88
C TYR A 15 7.43 -5.00 5.01
N SER A 16 7.09 -6.23 4.62
CA SER A 16 8.09 -7.29 4.43
C SER A 16 9.22 -6.81 3.51
N TYR A 17 10.44 -7.29 3.74
CA TYR A 17 11.72 -6.86 3.13
C TYR A 17 12.28 -5.53 3.62
N PHE A 18 11.44 -4.58 4.05
CA PHE A 18 11.90 -3.36 4.72
C PHE A 18 12.06 -3.58 6.23
N ASP A 19 11.11 -4.32 6.81
CA ASP A 19 11.16 -4.82 8.18
C ASP A 19 11.53 -6.31 8.14
N THR A 20 12.78 -6.60 8.46
CA THR A 20 13.38 -7.94 8.41
C THR A 20 12.87 -8.88 9.51
N THR A 21 12.07 -8.38 10.45
CA THR A 21 11.42 -9.23 11.46
C THR A 21 10.18 -9.94 10.92
N GLN A 22 9.65 -9.50 9.78
CA GLN A 22 8.53 -10.13 9.11
C GLN A 22 8.99 -11.30 8.24
N SER A 23 8.13 -12.31 8.07
CA SER A 23 8.38 -13.38 7.11
C SER A 23 8.42 -12.85 5.68
N ASP A 24 9.14 -13.56 4.81
CA ASP A 24 9.11 -13.30 3.37
C ASP A 24 7.68 -13.24 2.85
N TYR A 25 7.43 -12.25 1.99
CA TYR A 25 6.12 -11.97 1.42
C TYR A 25 4.97 -11.78 2.43
N ASN A 26 5.24 -11.45 3.70
CA ASN A 26 4.18 -11.15 4.66
C ASN A 26 3.25 -10.05 4.12
N LEU A 27 1.93 -10.29 4.21
CA LEU A 27 0.87 -9.40 3.69
C LEU A 27 0.99 -9.10 2.18
N ARG A 28 1.54 -10.02 1.40
CA ARG A 28 1.61 -9.98 -0.07
C ARG A 28 0.98 -11.23 -0.67
N ARG A 29 0.22 -11.08 -1.76
CA ARG A 29 -0.39 -12.23 -2.45
C ARG A 29 -0.58 -11.98 -3.94
N ARG A 30 -0.28 -13.01 -4.74
CA ARG A 30 -0.76 -13.17 -6.12
C ARG A 30 -2.02 -14.00 -6.14
N ILE A 31 -3.10 -13.47 -6.71
CA ILE A 31 -4.41 -14.12 -6.79
C ILE A 31 -4.78 -14.30 -8.26
N VAL A 32 -5.02 -15.54 -8.67
CA VAL A 32 -5.66 -15.85 -9.95
C VAL A 32 -7.16 -15.73 -9.75
N THR A 33 -7.86 -14.97 -10.59
CA THR A 33 -9.31 -14.85 -10.50
C THR A 33 -10.01 -16.16 -10.85
N ASP A 34 -11.26 -16.32 -10.41
CA ASP A 34 -12.12 -17.39 -10.91
C ASP A 34 -12.50 -17.19 -12.40
N ALA A 35 -13.32 -18.11 -12.92
CA ALA A 35 -13.76 -18.10 -14.32
C ALA A 35 -14.54 -16.82 -14.68
N GLU A 36 -15.30 -16.26 -13.73
CA GLU A 36 -16.05 -15.01 -13.90
C GLU A 36 -15.23 -13.75 -13.61
N GLY A 37 -13.95 -13.89 -13.26
CA GLY A 37 -13.05 -12.77 -13.00
C GLY A 37 -13.11 -12.22 -11.57
N ARG A 38 -13.74 -12.92 -10.63
CA ARG A 38 -13.81 -12.50 -9.22
C ARG A 38 -12.59 -12.98 -8.44
N TYR A 39 -12.28 -12.26 -7.36
CA TYR A 39 -11.24 -12.63 -6.41
C TYR A 39 -11.70 -12.30 -4.99
N ARG A 40 -11.08 -12.94 -3.99
CA ARG A 40 -11.27 -12.63 -2.57
C ARG A 40 -9.94 -12.68 -1.84
N ALA A 41 -9.68 -11.66 -1.04
CA ALA A 41 -8.58 -11.64 -0.07
C ALA A 41 -9.17 -11.44 1.33
N ARG A 42 -8.59 -12.11 2.32
CA ARG A 42 -8.83 -11.84 3.74
C ARG A 42 -7.49 -11.46 4.36
N SER A 43 -7.45 -10.31 5.02
CA SER A 43 -6.26 -9.81 5.69
C SER A 43 -6.66 -8.99 6.91
N ILE A 44 -5.68 -8.34 7.53
CA ILE A 44 -5.85 -7.30 8.54
C ILE A 44 -6.06 -5.93 7.89
N VAL A 45 -6.51 -4.96 8.67
CA VAL A 45 -6.51 -3.54 8.26
C VAL A 45 -5.08 -3.00 8.41
N PRO A 46 -4.46 -2.44 7.35
CA PRO A 46 -3.13 -1.83 7.45
C PRO A 46 -3.18 -0.53 8.25
N SER A 47 -2.04 -0.14 8.82
CA SER A 47 -1.83 1.24 9.30
C SER A 47 -1.24 2.11 8.20
N GLY A 48 -1.47 3.42 8.27
CA GLY A 48 -0.69 4.41 7.54
C GLY A 48 0.80 4.31 7.87
N TYR A 49 1.63 4.93 7.05
CA TYR A 49 3.08 4.99 7.26
C TYR A 49 3.63 6.35 6.83
N GLY A 50 4.81 6.69 7.33
CA GLY A 50 5.49 7.92 6.95
C GLY A 50 6.93 7.72 6.48
N CYS A 51 7.54 8.79 6.00
CA CYS A 51 8.97 8.83 5.74
C CYS A 51 9.77 8.46 7.02
N PRO A 52 10.91 7.76 6.88
CA PRO A 52 11.78 7.51 8.02
C PRO A 52 12.15 8.84 8.71
N PRO A 53 12.01 8.96 10.05
CA PRO A 53 12.22 10.22 10.76
C PRO A 53 13.59 10.85 10.51
N ASP A 54 14.63 10.02 10.42
CA ASP A 54 16.02 10.43 10.19
C ASP A 54 16.41 10.39 8.69
N GLY A 55 15.41 10.22 7.80
CA GLY A 55 15.62 10.16 6.36
C GLY A 55 15.73 11.55 5.73
N THR A 56 16.55 11.68 4.70
CA THR A 56 16.72 12.94 3.95
C THR A 56 15.41 13.47 3.34
N THR A 57 14.47 12.59 2.99
CA THR A 57 13.12 13.00 2.58
C THR A 57 12.38 13.71 3.71
N GLN A 58 12.44 13.18 4.94
CA GLN A 58 11.80 13.83 6.09
C GLN A 58 12.49 15.14 6.46
N GLU A 59 13.82 15.21 6.34
CA GLU A 59 14.59 16.46 6.51
C GLU A 59 14.07 17.58 5.60
N VAL A 60 13.94 17.30 4.30
CA VAL A 60 13.40 18.27 3.34
C VAL A 60 11.95 18.65 3.67
N LEU A 61 11.10 17.67 4.02
CA LEU A 61 9.71 17.94 4.40
C LEU A 61 9.61 18.84 5.64
N ASN A 62 10.48 18.64 6.64
CA ASN A 62 10.56 19.49 7.81
C ASN A 62 10.92 20.94 7.43
N HIS A 63 11.89 21.13 6.53
CA HIS A 63 12.24 22.47 6.03
C HIS A 63 11.12 23.16 5.26
N LEU A 64 10.23 22.38 4.63
CA LEU A 64 9.04 22.87 3.93
C LEU A 64 7.82 23.03 4.83
N GLY A 65 7.91 22.69 6.13
CA GLY A 65 6.78 22.70 7.05
C GLY A 65 5.70 21.66 6.73
N ARG A 66 6.08 20.52 6.12
CA ARG A 66 5.18 19.42 5.72
C ARG A 66 5.44 18.17 6.55
N HIS A 67 4.39 17.40 6.83
CA HIS A 67 4.54 16.05 7.39
C HIS A 67 4.86 15.03 6.27
N GLY A 68 5.39 13.87 6.65
CA GLY A 68 5.73 12.78 5.73
C GLY A 68 4.80 11.57 5.82
N ASN A 69 3.57 11.75 6.32
CA ASN A 69 2.64 10.64 6.60
C ASN A 69 1.67 10.39 5.44
N ARG A 70 1.32 9.11 5.26
CA ARG A 70 0.31 8.63 4.31
C ARG A 70 -0.82 7.92 5.06
N PRO A 71 -2.06 8.00 4.57
CA PRO A 71 -3.16 7.23 5.12
C PRO A 71 -2.97 5.74 4.91
N ALA A 72 -3.65 4.91 5.69
CA ALA A 72 -3.73 3.47 5.45
C ALA A 72 -4.25 3.18 4.03
N HIS A 73 -3.57 2.26 3.33
CA HIS A 73 -3.94 1.87 1.97
C HIS A 73 -3.56 0.43 1.63
N ILE A 74 -4.24 -0.10 0.62
CA ILE A 74 -4.00 -1.42 0.05
C ILE A 74 -3.63 -1.24 -1.42
N HIS A 75 -2.48 -1.78 -1.83
CA HIS A 75 -2.01 -1.67 -3.19
C HIS A 75 -2.48 -2.84 -4.06
N PHE A 76 -2.67 -2.54 -5.35
CA PHE A 76 -3.07 -3.50 -6.37
C PHE A 76 -2.27 -3.33 -7.65
N PHE A 77 -1.83 -4.45 -8.17
CA PHE A 77 -1.42 -4.64 -9.56
C PHE A 77 -2.40 -5.62 -10.20
N ILE A 78 -3.06 -5.20 -11.26
CA ILE A 78 -4.11 -5.97 -11.93
C ILE A 78 -3.72 -6.14 -13.40
N SER A 79 -3.72 -7.39 -13.87
CA SER A 79 -3.36 -7.72 -15.24
C SER A 79 -4.26 -8.81 -15.84
N ALA A 80 -4.53 -8.70 -17.13
CA ALA A 80 -5.26 -9.70 -17.89
C ALA A 80 -4.81 -9.67 -19.37
N PRO A 81 -4.81 -10.82 -20.09
CA PRO A 81 -4.48 -10.84 -21.51
C PRO A 81 -5.39 -9.91 -22.32
N GLY A 82 -4.79 -9.09 -23.19
CA GLY A 82 -5.51 -8.12 -24.02
C GLY A 82 -5.89 -6.81 -23.32
N TYR A 83 -5.55 -6.64 -22.03
CA TYR A 83 -5.81 -5.42 -21.27
C TYR A 83 -4.50 -4.75 -20.84
N ARG A 84 -4.53 -3.43 -20.68
CA ARG A 84 -3.43 -2.67 -20.06
C ARG A 84 -3.35 -3.02 -18.58
N HIS A 85 -2.12 -3.15 -18.06
CA HIS A 85 -1.88 -3.31 -16.63
C HIS A 85 -2.43 -2.12 -15.85
N LEU A 86 -3.15 -2.38 -14.77
CA LEU A 86 -3.64 -1.36 -13.83
C LEU A 86 -2.84 -1.44 -12.53
N THR A 87 -2.16 -0.35 -12.21
CA THR A 87 -1.61 -0.09 -10.88
C THR A 87 -2.53 0.88 -10.16
N THR A 88 -3.00 0.51 -8.97
CA THR A 88 -3.85 1.38 -8.17
C THR A 88 -3.69 1.09 -6.67
N GLN A 89 -4.30 1.92 -5.83
CA GLN A 89 -4.45 1.68 -4.40
C GLN A 89 -5.89 1.96 -3.97
N ILE A 90 -6.29 1.39 -2.83
CA ILE A 90 -7.52 1.72 -2.13
C ILE A 90 -7.15 2.30 -0.78
N ASN A 91 -7.59 3.51 -0.51
CA ASN A 91 -7.46 4.19 0.79
C ASN A 91 -8.68 3.92 1.67
N LEU A 92 -8.50 4.01 2.99
CA LEU A 92 -9.55 3.70 3.95
C LEU A 92 -10.24 4.96 4.47
N SER A 93 -11.56 4.98 4.38
CA SER A 93 -12.38 6.08 4.89
C SER A 93 -12.16 6.29 6.39
N GLY A 94 -12.00 7.55 6.80
CA GLY A 94 -11.84 7.93 8.21
C GLY A 94 -10.40 7.89 8.72
N ASP A 95 -9.42 7.55 7.88
CA ASP A 95 -8.00 7.71 8.22
C ASP A 95 -7.65 9.21 8.35
N GLU A 96 -6.79 9.52 9.33
CA GLU A 96 -6.33 10.89 9.66
C GLU A 96 -5.74 11.62 8.45
N TYR A 97 -4.97 10.92 7.61
CA TYR A 97 -4.25 11.51 6.49
C TYR A 97 -4.97 11.34 5.15
N LEU A 98 -6.24 10.90 5.14
CA LEU A 98 -6.97 10.62 3.90
C LEU A 98 -7.09 11.85 2.98
N TRP A 99 -7.21 13.03 3.56
CA TRP A 99 -7.37 14.29 2.83
C TRP A 99 -6.11 15.15 2.82
N ASP A 100 -5.01 14.60 3.36
CA ASP A 100 -3.72 15.28 3.50
C ASP A 100 -2.58 14.26 3.32
N ASP A 101 -2.65 13.42 2.27
CA ASP A 101 -1.57 12.46 1.95
C ASP A 101 -0.35 13.24 1.45
N PHE A 102 0.81 13.08 2.11
CA PHE A 102 2.04 13.76 1.69
C PHE A 102 2.39 13.46 0.23
N ALA A 103 2.00 12.28 -0.25
CA ALA A 103 2.28 11.77 -1.59
C ALA A 103 1.22 12.17 -2.64
N PHE A 104 0.15 12.88 -2.27
CA PHE A 104 -0.96 13.28 -3.16
C PHE A 104 -1.55 12.11 -3.97
N ALA A 105 -1.68 10.93 -3.36
CA ALA A 105 -2.02 9.69 -4.06
C ALA A 105 -3.31 9.03 -3.55
N THR A 106 -4.20 9.81 -2.92
CA THR A 106 -5.52 9.40 -2.42
C THR A 106 -6.61 9.60 -3.46
#